data_AF-A0A661XW39-F1
#
_entry.id   AF-A0A661XW39-F1
#
_cell.length_a   1.000
_cell.length_b   1.000
_cell.length_c   1.000
_cell.angle_alpha   90.00
_cell.angle_beta   90.00
_cell.angle_gamma   90.00
#
_symmetry.space_group_name_H-M   'P 1'
#
loop_
_entity.id
_entity.type
_entity.pdbx_description
1 polymer ?
#
loop_
_entity_poly.entity_id
_entity_poly.type
_entity_poly.pdbx_seq_one_letter_code
_entity_poly.pdbx_strand_id
1 'polypeptide(L)'
;KVEDSKKDLELLRDTLSYNDDHGTNDTSPSFKMMEDGSETLSREETAQLALRQEKFILSLESALVRIENKTYGLCRVTGKLIPKARLRLVPHATLSIEAKEQENRY
;
A
#
# COMPACT_ATOMS: atom_id res chain seq x y z
N LYS A 1 -9.92 0.27 -11.35
CA LYS A 1 -8.57 0.61 -10.80
C LYS A 1 -8.62 0.88 -9.30
N VAL A 2 -9.36 1.89 -8.82
CA VAL A 2 -9.54 2.11 -7.36
C VAL A 2 -10.33 0.95 -6.73
N GLU A 3 -11.39 0.52 -7.40
CA GLU A 3 -12.23 -0.60 -6.96
C GLU A 3 -11.44 -1.93 -6.87
N ASP A 4 -10.63 -2.23 -7.90
CA ASP A 4 -9.72 -3.38 -7.87
C ASP A 4 -8.77 -3.30 -6.66
N SER A 5 -8.12 -2.13 -6.45
CA SER A 5 -7.21 -1.95 -5.32
C SER A 5 -7.90 -2.13 -3.96
N LYS A 6 -9.17 -1.75 -3.83
CA LYS A 6 -9.98 -1.99 -2.62
C LYS A 6 -10.24 -3.48 -2.42
N LYS A 7 -10.53 -4.21 -3.50
CA LYS A 7 -10.73 -5.67 -3.48
C LYS A 7 -9.45 -6.43 -3.08
N ASP A 8 -8.29 -6.00 -3.58
CA ASP A 8 -6.99 -6.54 -3.14
C ASP A 8 -6.74 -6.31 -1.65
N LEU A 9 -7.06 -5.12 -1.14
CA LEU A 9 -6.92 -4.81 0.28
C LEU A 9 -7.88 -5.62 1.16
N GLU A 10 -9.10 -5.86 0.67
CA GLU A 10 -10.08 -6.73 1.34
C GLU A 10 -9.55 -8.16 1.43
N LEU A 11 -9.01 -8.72 0.35
CA LEU A 11 -8.38 -10.04 0.35
C LEU A 11 -7.21 -10.12 1.35
N LEU A 12 -6.32 -9.13 1.34
CA LEU A 12 -5.20 -9.06 2.29
C LEU A 12 -5.69 -8.99 3.75
N ARG A 13 -6.73 -8.21 4.01
CA ARG A 13 -7.36 -8.14 5.35
C ARG A 13 -7.99 -9.47 5.75
N ASP A 14 -8.62 -10.16 4.81
CA ASP A 14 -9.25 -11.46 5.08
C ASP A 14 -8.18 -12.50 5.46
N THR A 15 -7.07 -12.55 4.72
CA THR A 15 -5.90 -13.41 5.05
C THR A 15 -5.27 -13.09 6.40
N LEU A 16 -5.27 -11.82 6.82
CA LEU A 16 -4.78 -11.40 8.15
C LEU A 16 -5.76 -11.72 9.28
N SER A 17 -7.05 -11.74 8.97
CA SER A 17 -8.14 -11.93 9.93
C SER A 17 -8.34 -13.39 10.31
N TYR A 18 -7.86 -14.34 9.50
CA TYR A 18 -7.96 -15.78 9.74
C TYR A 18 -9.36 -16.19 10.22
N ASN A 19 -10.33 -16.21 9.30
CA ASN A 19 -11.58 -16.98 9.48
C ASN A 19 -11.42 -18.45 9.02
N ASP A 20 -10.24 -18.85 8.55
CA ASP A 20 -9.97 -20.25 8.26
C ASP A 20 -9.48 -20.94 9.53
N ASP A 21 -10.42 -21.66 10.15
CA ASP A 21 -10.23 -22.69 11.15
C ASP A 21 -9.27 -23.75 10.59
N HIS A 22 -7.97 -23.48 10.63
CA HIS A 22 -6.97 -24.52 10.47
C HIS A 22 -6.96 -25.32 11.78
N GLY A 23 -7.90 -26.27 11.89
CA GLY A 23 -8.01 -27.24 12.97
C GLY A 23 -6.75 -28.11 13.09
N THR A 24 -5.67 -27.55 13.64
CA THR A 24 -4.48 -28.29 14.10
C THR A 24 -4.76 -28.84 15.51
N ASN A 25 -5.86 -29.59 15.61
CA ASN A 25 -6.20 -30.36 16.83
C ASN A 25 -5.44 -31.70 16.89
N ASP A 26 -4.63 -32.02 15.87
CA ASP A 26 -3.96 -33.33 15.74
C ASP A 26 -2.45 -33.21 15.49
N THR A 27 -1.77 -32.25 16.13
CA THR A 27 -0.31 -32.15 16.05
C THR A 27 0.29 -31.95 17.45
N SER A 28 1.19 -32.86 17.82
CA SER A 28 1.76 -32.99 19.17
C SER A 28 2.47 -31.70 19.65
N PRO A 29 2.51 -31.42 20.98
CA PRO A 29 3.00 -30.15 21.55
C PRO A 29 4.43 -29.76 21.17
N SER A 30 5.27 -30.72 20.78
CA SER A 30 6.68 -30.49 20.47
C SER A 30 6.91 -29.82 19.12
N PHE A 31 5.94 -29.83 18.19
CA PHE A 31 6.05 -29.18 16.88
C PHE A 31 5.53 -27.74 16.85
N LYS A 32 4.65 -27.34 17.78
CA LYS A 32 4.04 -25.99 17.78
C LYS A 32 5.03 -24.85 18.08
N MET A 33 6.12 -25.09 18.84
CA MET A 33 7.08 -24.02 19.19
C MET A 33 8.03 -23.62 18.05
N MET A 34 8.17 -24.44 17.00
CA MET A 34 9.07 -24.16 15.86
C MET A 34 8.32 -23.51 14.68
N GLU A 35 7.02 -23.78 14.53
CA GLU A 35 6.18 -23.28 13.43
C GLU A 35 5.66 -21.85 13.68
N ASP A 36 5.43 -21.49 14.95
CA ASP A 36 4.92 -20.18 15.41
C ASP A 36 5.80 -18.99 14.95
N GLY A 37 7.11 -19.17 14.86
CA GLY A 37 8.03 -18.13 14.36
C GLY A 37 7.89 -17.83 12.85
N SER A 38 7.51 -18.83 12.05
CA SER A 38 7.31 -18.66 10.60
C SER A 38 5.95 -18.05 10.29
N GLU A 39 4.92 -18.45 11.01
CA GLU A 39 3.56 -17.92 10.85
C GLU A 39 3.48 -16.44 11.27
N THR A 40 4.13 -16.08 12.38
CA THR A 40 4.19 -14.69 12.85
C THR A 40 4.92 -13.77 11.86
N LEU A 41 6.03 -14.22 11.27
CA LEU A 41 6.74 -13.47 10.22
C LEU A 41 5.88 -13.26 8.97
N SER A 42 5.23 -14.32 8.47
CA SER A 42 4.36 -14.24 7.30
C SER A 42 3.16 -13.30 7.52
N ARG A 43 2.60 -13.30 8.74
CA ARG A 43 1.53 -12.37 9.14
C ARG A 43 2.01 -10.93 9.19
N GLU A 44 3.24 -10.68 9.65
CA GLU A 44 3.79 -9.33 9.67
C GLU A 44 4.04 -8.80 8.25
N GLU A 45 4.56 -9.64 7.35
CA GLU A 45 4.77 -9.28 5.94
C GLU A 45 3.45 -8.94 5.24
N THR A 46 2.42 -9.77 5.41
CA THR A 46 1.08 -9.53 4.87
C THR A 46 0.44 -8.25 5.45
N ALA A 47 0.64 -7.98 6.74
CA ALA A 47 0.21 -6.73 7.36
C ALA A 47 0.90 -5.51 6.74
N GLN A 48 2.21 -5.57 6.50
CA GLN A 48 2.96 -4.50 5.84
C GLN A 48 2.47 -4.27 4.40
N LEU A 49 2.17 -5.35 3.66
CA LEU A 49 1.60 -5.26 2.32
C LEU A 49 0.22 -4.60 2.33
N ALA A 50 -0.67 -4.98 3.26
CA ALA A 50 -1.98 -4.38 3.42
C ALA A 50 -1.88 -2.86 3.71
N LEU A 51 -0.96 -2.45 4.58
CA LEU A 51 -0.70 -1.04 4.89
C LEU A 51 -0.22 -0.25 3.67
N ARG A 52 0.65 -0.84 2.83
CA ARG A 52 1.08 -0.21 1.57
C ARG A 52 -0.09 -0.05 0.60
N GLN A 53 -0.93 -1.07 0.49
CA GLN A 53 -2.11 -1.05 -0.37
C GLN A 53 -3.10 0.03 0.08
N GLU A 54 -3.32 0.19 1.38
CA GLU A 54 -4.19 1.23 1.94
C GLU A 54 -3.67 2.64 1.61
N LYS A 55 -2.37 2.88 1.81
CA LYS A 55 -1.72 4.14 1.42
C LYS A 55 -1.84 4.42 -0.07
N PHE A 56 -1.75 3.38 -0.90
CA PHE A 56 -1.91 3.50 -2.35
C PHE A 56 -3.34 3.93 -2.73
N ILE A 57 -4.37 3.32 -2.14
CA ILE A 57 -5.78 3.69 -2.34
C ILE A 57 -6.01 5.16 -1.94
N LEU A 58 -5.56 5.56 -0.75
CA LEU A 58 -5.67 6.95 -0.28
C LEU A 58 -4.99 7.93 -1.24
N SER A 59 -3.85 7.53 -1.81
CA SER A 59 -3.12 8.35 -2.78
C SER A 59 -3.86 8.48 -4.11
N LEU A 60 -4.57 7.43 -4.55
CA LEU A 60 -5.44 7.48 -5.72
C LEU A 60 -6.67 8.36 -5.49
N GLU A 61 -7.35 8.21 -4.35
CA GLU A 61 -8.50 9.05 -3.99
C GLU A 61 -8.09 10.53 -3.88
N SER A 62 -6.95 10.83 -3.27
CA SER A 62 -6.41 12.18 -3.24
C SER A 62 -6.09 12.72 -4.65
N ALA A 63 -5.58 11.88 -5.55
CA ALA A 63 -5.35 12.27 -6.93
C ALA A 63 -6.65 12.61 -7.67
N LEU A 64 -7.74 11.85 -7.45
CA LEU A 64 -9.06 12.14 -8.01
C LEU A 64 -9.57 13.51 -7.53
N VAL A 65 -9.52 13.78 -6.23
CA VAL A 65 -9.91 15.08 -5.66
C VAL A 65 -9.11 16.23 -6.25
N ARG A 66 -7.82 16.03 -6.55
CA ARG A 66 -6.98 17.06 -7.19
C ARG A 66 -7.34 17.29 -8.65
N ILE A 67 -7.81 16.26 -9.35
CA ILE A 67 -8.33 16.40 -10.71
C ILE A 67 -9.59 17.25 -10.70
N GLU A 68 -10.52 16.99 -9.79
CA GLU A 68 -11.75 17.79 -9.62
C GLU A 68 -11.44 19.25 -9.29
N ASN A 69 -10.48 19.47 -8.39
CA ASN A 69 -10.02 20.82 -8.01
C ASN A 69 -9.11 21.47 -9.06
N LYS A 70 -8.84 20.84 -10.21
CA LYS A 70 -7.93 21.34 -11.27
C LYS A 70 -6.49 21.63 -10.79
N THR A 71 -6.07 21.01 -9.69
CA THR A 71 -4.71 21.13 -9.13
C THR A 71 -3.85 19.89 -9.39
N TYR A 72 -4.35 18.96 -10.21
CA TYR A 72 -3.62 17.79 -10.63
C TYR A 72 -2.40 18.15 -11.48
N GLY A 73 -1.26 17.52 -11.19
CA GLY A 73 -0.01 17.79 -11.89
C GLY A 73 0.70 19.09 -11.44
N LEU A 74 0.29 19.73 -10.36
CA LEU A 74 1.08 20.78 -9.70
C LEU A 74 1.91 20.18 -8.55
N CYS A 75 3.18 20.56 -8.45
CA CYS A 75 4.03 20.16 -7.35
C CYS A 75 3.65 20.91 -6.07
N ARG A 76 3.45 20.17 -4.96
CA ARG A 76 3.12 20.77 -3.66
C ARG A 76 4.22 21.67 -3.07
N VAL A 77 5.48 21.40 -3.37
CA VAL A 77 6.63 22.13 -2.81
C VAL A 77 7.02 23.30 -3.69
N THR A 78 7.20 23.04 -4.99
CA THR A 78 7.74 24.05 -5.93
C THR A 78 6.67 24.84 -6.67
N GLY A 79 5.41 24.41 -6.63
CA GLY A 79 4.33 24.99 -7.43
C GLY A 79 4.47 24.77 -8.94
N LYS A 80 5.54 24.09 -9.40
CA LYS A 80 5.79 23.82 -10.82
C LYS A 80 4.89 22.70 -11.35
N LEU A 81 4.66 22.71 -12.66
CA LEU A 81 3.96 21.62 -13.36
C LEU A 81 4.82 20.34 -13.39
N ILE A 82 4.21 19.22 -13.02
CA ILE A 82 4.81 17.88 -13.08
C ILE A 82 4.71 17.38 -14.53
N PRO A 83 5.81 16.88 -15.12
CA PRO A 83 5.81 16.42 -16.50
C PRO A 83 4.80 15.29 -16.74
N LYS A 84 4.05 15.37 -17.85
CA LYS A 84 3.00 14.41 -18.21
C LYS A 84 3.51 12.96 -18.28
N ALA A 85 4.76 12.75 -18.72
CA ALA A 85 5.38 11.43 -18.76
C ALA A 85 5.46 10.77 -17.36
N ARG A 86 5.75 11.55 -16.32
CA ARG A 86 5.81 11.07 -14.93
C ARG A 86 4.43 10.71 -14.40
N LEU A 87 3.40 11.52 -14.70
CA LEU A 87 2.03 11.26 -14.28
C LEU A 87 1.43 10.02 -14.97
N ARG A 88 1.88 9.70 -16.20
CA ARG A 88 1.49 8.45 -16.89
C ARG A 88 2.08 7.21 -16.23
N LEU A 89 3.32 7.29 -15.74
CA LEU A 89 4.00 6.20 -15.03
C LEU A 89 3.47 6.04 -13.60
N VAL A 90 3.33 7.16 -12.88
CA VAL A 90 2.97 7.19 -11.47
C VAL A 90 1.87 8.25 -11.26
N PRO A 91 0.59 7.88 -11.42
CA PRO A 91 -0.52 8.83 -11.43
C PRO A 91 -0.81 9.48 -10.07
N HIS A 92 -0.32 8.88 -8.99
CA HIS A 92 -0.46 9.40 -7.62
C HIS A 92 0.70 10.32 -7.19
N ALA A 93 1.66 10.62 -8.07
CA ALA A 93 2.81 11.44 -7.74
C ALA A 93 2.41 12.89 -7.38
N THR A 94 2.73 13.32 -6.16
CA THR A 94 2.44 14.68 -5.65
C THR A 94 3.61 15.66 -5.78
N LEU A 95 4.83 15.13 -5.94
CA LEU A 95 6.08 15.87 -5.98
C LEU A 95 6.71 15.83 -7.39
N SER A 96 7.38 16.92 -7.77
CA SER A 96 8.24 16.96 -8.95
C SER A 96 9.49 16.10 -8.73
N ILE A 97 10.25 15.83 -9.80
CA ILE A 97 11.53 15.10 -9.71
C ILE A 97 12.49 15.86 -8.79
N GLU A 98 12.67 17.16 -9.03
CA GLU A 98 13.53 18.03 -8.20
C GLU A 98 13.17 17.98 -6.71
N ALA A 99 11.87 18.07 -6.38
CA ALA A 99 11.41 18.03 -4.99
C ALA A 99 11.62 16.66 -4.35
N LYS A 100 11.41 15.57 -5.10
CA LYS A 100 11.63 14.22 -4.59
C LYS A 100 13.13 13.92 -4.39
N GLU A 101 13.99 14.44 -5.26
CA GLU A 101 15.45 14.34 -5.07
C GLU A 101 15.94 15.16 -3.88
N GLN A 102 15.32 16.30 -3.57
CA GLN A 102 15.62 17.04 -2.35
C GLN A 102 15.20 16.28 -1.09
N GLU A 103 14.00 15.68 -1.09
CA GLU A 103 13.52 14.85 0.02
C GLU A 103 14.41 13.63 0.28
N ASN A 104 14.89 12.96 -0.79
CA ASN A 104 15.72 11.75 -0.66
C ASN A 104 17.19 12.04 -0.32
N ARG A 105 17.60 13.31 -0.32
CA ARG A 105 18.96 13.74 0.08
C ARG A 105 19.07 14.01 1.58
N TYR A 106 17.96 13.98 2.31
CA TYR A 106 17.87 14.14 3.76
C TYR A 106 17.49 12.82 4.41
#